data_AF-A0AAW7V2I1-F1
#
_entry.id   AF-A0AAW7V2I1-F1
#
_cell.length_a   1.000
_cell.length_b   1.000
_cell.length_c   1.000
_cell.angle_alpha   90.00
_cell.angle_beta   90.00
_cell.angle_gamma   90.00
#
_symmetry.space_group_name_H-M   'P 1'
#
loop_
_entity.id
_entity.type
_entity.pdbx_description
1 polymer ?
#
loop_
_entity_poly.entity_id
_entity_poly.type
_entity_poly.pdbx_seq_one_letter_code
_entity_poly.pdbx_strand_id
1 'polypeptide(L)'
;MGTQHEHEYRIEELERKVAGLQRQMSIQRAIQNKDRSEIQRRLRDLEIKAAVERGLPQKEVAKIYDLSAARVSQIYREARKKA
;
A
#
# COMPACT_ATOMS: atom_id res chain seq x y z
N MET A 1 -11.63 -49.87 12.24
CA MET A 1 -10.92 -48.97 13.17
C MET A 1 -9.76 -48.21 12.50
N GLY A 2 -9.01 -48.78 11.54
CA GLY A 2 -7.89 -48.07 10.89
C GLY A 2 -8.27 -46.83 10.04
N THR A 3 -9.37 -46.91 9.27
CA THR A 3 -9.77 -45.83 8.34
C THR A 3 -10.21 -44.54 9.04
N GLN A 4 -10.87 -44.62 10.20
CA GLN A 4 -11.29 -43.42 10.95
C GLN A 4 -10.09 -42.63 11.48
N HIS A 5 -9.08 -43.30 12.03
CA HIS A 5 -7.87 -42.64 12.53
C HIS A 5 -7.01 -42.06 11.40
N GLU A 6 -6.95 -42.72 10.24
CA GLU A 6 -6.30 -42.17 9.05
C GLU A 6 -7.00 -40.91 8.53
N HIS A 7 -8.34 -40.91 8.53
CA HIS A 7 -9.13 -39.74 8.15
C HIS A 7 -8.95 -38.60 9.15
N GLU A 8 -8.95 -38.88 10.45
CA GLU A 8 -8.76 -37.90 11.51
C GLU A 8 -7.36 -37.26 11.44
N TYR A 9 -6.32 -38.08 11.28
CA TYR A 9 -4.95 -37.60 11.05
C TYR A 9 -4.87 -36.71 9.80
N ARG A 10 -5.55 -37.11 8.72
CA ARG A 10 -5.55 -36.32 7.48
C ARG A 10 -6.29 -35.01 7.64
N ILE A 11 -7.39 -34.99 8.41
CA ILE A 11 -8.13 -33.76 8.74
C ILE A 11 -7.21 -32.81 9.51
N GLU A 12 -6.54 -33.26 10.56
CA GLU A 12 -5.61 -32.42 11.31
C GLU A 12 -4.48 -31.86 10.44
N GLU A 13 -3.92 -32.68 9.55
CA GLU A 13 -2.86 -32.25 8.64
C GLU A 13 -3.37 -31.16 7.67
N LEU A 14 -4.59 -31.32 7.17
CA LEU A 14 -5.24 -30.33 6.30
C LEU A 14 -5.56 -29.04 7.07
N GLU A 15 -6.04 -29.11 8.30
CA GLU A 15 -6.28 -27.95 9.15
C GLU A 15 -4.98 -27.16 9.41
N ARG A 16 -3.87 -27.86 9.69
CA ARG A 16 -2.55 -27.23 9.83
C ARG A 16 -2.12 -26.53 8.54
N LYS A 17 -2.33 -27.17 7.38
CA LYS A 17 -2.03 -26.57 6.06
C LYS A 17 -2.89 -25.34 5.77
N VAL A 18 -4.19 -25.41 6.03
CA VAL A 18 -5.11 -24.28 5.84
C VAL A 18 -4.72 -23.12 6.76
N ALA A 19 -4.44 -23.39 8.04
CA ALA A 19 -3.97 -22.37 8.98
C ALA A 19 -2.65 -21.72 8.51
N GLY A 20 -1.71 -22.51 7.98
CA GLY A 20 -0.47 -22.00 7.39
C GLY A 20 -0.71 -21.08 6.19
N LEU A 21 -1.57 -21.51 5.26
CA LEU A 21 -1.93 -20.72 4.07
C LEU A 21 -2.66 -19.42 4.44
N GLN A 22 -3.57 -19.46 5.41
CA GLN A 22 -4.28 -18.27 5.89
C GLN A 22 -3.31 -17.23 6.48
N ARG A 23 -2.30 -17.65 7.23
CA ARG A 23 -1.25 -16.76 7.75
C ARG A 23 -0.40 -16.16 6.62
N GLN A 24 -0.02 -16.96 5.63
CA GLN A 24 0.73 -16.44 4.48
C GLN A 24 -0.09 -15.42 3.68
N MET A 25 -1.37 -15.70 3.44
CA MET A 25 -2.27 -14.77 2.78
C MET A 25 -2.45 -13.46 3.54
N SER A 26 -2.57 -13.49 4.87
CA SER A 26 -2.73 -12.26 5.66
C SER A 26 -1.48 -11.38 5.60
N ILE A 27 -0.30 -11.99 5.68
CA ILE A 27 0.99 -11.29 5.50
C ILE A 27 1.08 -10.69 4.09
N GLN A 28 0.78 -11.48 3.06
CA GLN A 28 0.85 -11.01 1.67
C GLN A 28 -0.11 -9.83 1.42
N ARG A 29 -1.34 -9.91 1.94
CA ARG A 29 -2.30 -8.79 1.86
C ARG A 29 -1.78 -7.54 2.57
N ALA A 30 -1.17 -7.69 3.75
CA ALA A 30 -0.60 -6.55 4.47
C ALA A 30 0.54 -5.88 3.68
N ILE A 31 1.43 -6.67 3.08
CA ILE A 31 2.51 -6.18 2.21
C ILE A 31 1.91 -5.44 1.00
N GLN A 32 0.96 -6.06 0.29
CA GLN A 32 0.32 -5.45 -0.87
C GLN A 32 -0.40 -4.14 -0.53
N ASN A 33 -1.08 -4.07 0.61
CA ASN A 33 -1.74 -2.84 1.06
C ASN A 33 -0.74 -1.73 1.36
N LYS A 34 0.38 -2.08 2.02
CA LYS A 34 1.46 -1.13 2.29
C LYS A 34 2.05 -0.60 0.99
N ASP A 35 2.43 -1.49 0.07
CA ASP A 35 3.02 -1.12 -1.22
C ASP A 35 2.05 -0.26 -2.05
N ARG A 36 0.78 -0.65 -2.10
CA ARG A 36 -0.26 0.12 -2.80
C ARG A 36 -0.41 1.53 -2.21
N SER A 37 -0.43 1.65 -0.88
CA SER A 37 -0.54 2.97 -0.22
C SER A 37 0.68 3.86 -0.50
N GLU A 38 1.88 3.27 -0.56
CA GLU A 38 3.10 3.98 -0.87
C GLU A 38 3.14 4.44 -2.33
N ILE A 39 2.74 3.57 -3.27
CA ILE A 39 2.66 3.90 -4.69
C ILE A 39 1.63 5.01 -4.93
N GLN A 40 0.45 4.94 -4.32
CA GLN A 40 -0.58 5.98 -4.44
C GLN A 40 -0.07 7.33 -3.91
N ARG A 41 0.65 7.32 -2.78
CA ARG A 41 1.28 8.54 -2.25
C ARG A 41 2.33 9.10 -3.20
N ARG A 42 3.21 8.24 -3.74
CA ARG A 42 4.25 8.66 -4.70
C ARG A 42 3.63 9.24 -5.97
N LEU A 43 2.56 8.62 -6.48
CA LEU A 43 1.83 9.09 -7.66
C LEU A 43 1.27 10.49 -7.42
N ARG A 44 0.55 10.69 -6.30
CA ARG A 44 0.03 12.01 -5.93
C ARG A 44 1.14 13.06 -5.79
N ASP A 45 2.25 12.69 -5.16
CA ASP A 45 3.39 13.60 -4.97
C ASP A 45 4.01 14.00 -6.34
N LEU A 46 4.05 13.08 -7.31
CA LEU A 46 4.46 13.36 -8.70
C LEU A 46 3.46 14.23 -9.46
N GLU A 47 2.16 14.00 -9.31
CA GLU A 47 1.13 14.84 -9.92
C GLU A 47 1.18 16.27 -9.37
N ILE A 48 1.37 16.43 -8.06
CA ILE A 48 1.59 17.72 -7.41
C ILE A 48 2.80 18.42 -8.00
N LYS A 49 3.93 17.72 -8.16
CA LYS A 49 5.13 18.27 -8.80
C LYS A 49 4.83 18.73 -10.22
N ALA A 50 4.21 17.88 -11.03
CA ALA A 50 3.89 18.18 -12.42
C ALA A 50 2.93 19.37 -12.55
N ALA A 51 1.92 19.48 -11.68
CA ALA A 51 0.99 20.61 -11.65
C ALA A 51 1.71 21.94 -11.37
N VAL A 52 2.61 21.95 -10.38
CA VAL A 52 3.41 23.13 -10.04
C VAL A 52 4.37 23.48 -11.18
N GLU A 53 5.02 22.50 -11.80
CA GLU A 53 5.93 22.72 -12.94
C GLU A 53 5.20 23.24 -14.19
N ARG A 54 3.92 22.86 -14.38
CA ARG A 54 3.04 23.40 -15.42
C ARG A 54 2.54 24.83 -15.13
N GLY A 55 2.93 25.40 -13.99
CA GLY A 55 2.66 26.79 -13.64
C GLY A 55 1.49 27.01 -12.68
N LEU A 56 0.86 25.96 -12.15
CA LEU A 56 -0.19 26.15 -11.14
C LEU A 56 0.42 26.67 -9.82
N PRO A 57 -0.12 27.74 -9.23
CA PRO A 57 0.29 28.21 -7.91
C PRO A 57 0.12 27.11 -6.85
N GLN A 58 1.11 26.94 -5.97
CA GLN A 58 1.06 25.91 -4.92
C GLN A 58 -0.17 26.05 -4.01
N LYS A 59 -0.70 27.27 -3.82
CA LYS A 59 -1.95 27.50 -3.06
C LYS A 59 -3.18 26.90 -3.73
N GLU A 60 -3.22 26.88 -5.06
CA GLU A 60 -4.33 26.28 -5.81
C GLU A 60 -4.22 24.76 -5.83
N VAL A 61 -3.01 24.24 -6.03
CA VAL A 61 -2.72 22.80 -5.91
C VAL A 61 -3.10 22.27 -4.53
N ALA A 62 -2.84 23.05 -3.47
CA ALA A 62 -3.24 22.72 -2.11
C ALA A 62 -4.76 22.55 -1.95
N LYS A 63 -5.57 23.40 -2.61
CA LYS A 63 -7.03 23.27 -2.63
C LYS A 63 -7.49 22.04 -3.40
N ILE A 64 -6.89 21.76 -4.57
CA ILE A 64 -7.25 20.62 -5.43
C ILE A 64 -7.06 19.29 -4.69
N TYR A 65 -5.96 19.16 -3.95
CA TYR A 65 -5.60 17.92 -3.26
C TYR A 65 -6.03 17.87 -1.78
N ASP A 66 -6.76 18.88 -1.29
CA ASP A 66 -7.12 19.03 0.13
C ASP A 66 -5.92 18.89 1.07
N LEU A 67 -4.84 19.62 0.76
CA LEU A 67 -3.60 19.64 1.52
C LEU A 67 -3.30 21.05 2.01
N SER A 68 -2.45 21.16 3.04
CA SER A 68 -1.90 22.47 3.39
C SER A 68 -0.88 22.94 2.35
N ALA A 69 -0.79 24.26 2.13
CA ALA A 69 0.21 24.84 1.24
C ALA A 69 1.65 24.47 1.67
N ALA A 70 1.90 24.35 2.98
CA ALA A 70 3.19 23.90 3.51
C ALA A 70 3.50 22.44 3.08
N ARG A 71 2.49 21.56 3.08
CA ARG A 71 2.65 20.17 2.66
C ARG A 71 2.94 20.08 1.16
N VAL A 72 2.24 20.85 0.32
CA VAL A 72 2.53 20.95 -1.12
C VAL A 72 3.95 21.45 -1.37
N SER A 73 4.39 22.49 -0.66
CA SER A 73 5.75 23.03 -0.76
C SER A 73 6.81 22.01 -0.35
N GLN A 74 6.55 21.23 0.72
CA GLN A 74 7.43 20.15 1.15
C GLN A 74 7.53 19.06 0.06
N ILE A 75 6.40 18.58 -0.44
CA ILE A 75 6.33 17.56 -1.49
C ILE A 75 7.11 18.00 -2.73
N TYR A 76 6.88 19.24 -3.18
CA TYR A 76 7.57 19.79 -4.34
C TYR A 76 9.09 19.85 -4.14
N ARG A 77 9.56 20.30 -2.96
CA ARG A 77 10.99 20.35 -2.63
C ARG A 77 11.62 18.95 -2.57
N GLU A 78 10.94 17.99 -1.94
CA GLU A 78 11.42 16.60 -1.84
C GLU A 78 11.49 15.92 -3.21
N ALA A 79 10.48 16.14 -4.06
CA ALA A 79 10.42 15.59 -5.42
C ALA A 79 11.41 16.24 -6.39
N ARG A 80 11.90 17.45 -6.10
CA ARG A 80 12.99 18.10 -6.85
C ARG A 80 14.38 17.61 -6.42
N LYS A 81 14.57 17.20 -5.16
CA LYS A 81 15.85 16.66 -4.66
C LYS A 81 16.17 15.25 -5.17
N LYS A 82 15.13 14.49 -5.57
CA LYS A 82 15.25 13.11 -6.06
C LYS A 82 15.39 13.00 -7.58
N ALA A 83 15.30 14.12 -8.29
CA ALA A 83 15.52 14.23 -9.74
C ALA A 83 16.94 14.78 -9.98
#